data_AF-A0A1B0QZD3-F1
#
_entry.id   AF-A0A1B0QZD3-F1
#
_cell.length_a   1.000
_cell.length_b   1.000
_cell.length_c   1.000
_cell.angle_alpha   90.00
_cell.angle_beta   90.00
_cell.angle_gamma   90.00
#
_symmetry.space_group_name_H-M   'P 1'
#
loop_
_entity.id
_entity.type
_entity.pdbx_description
1 polymer ?
#
loop_
_entity_poly.entity_id
_entity_poly.type
_entity_poly.pdbx_seq_one_letter_code
_entity_poly.pdbx_strand_id
1 'polypeptide(L)'
;MTAYVLDALSPELQAKTSESLQEQINIMQARGVEQTFKPNDIYFDPKNDMVYVWGTKTTRLVNVPDKTESSKWTYEWVLGMKNGRPRIAYVNQYSGTPNIKKNYDKRQRATGNAG
;
A
#
# COMPACT_ATOMS: atom_id res chain seq x y z
N MET A 1 -12.05 -13.38 -4.51
CA MET A 1 -11.54 -12.03 -4.89
C MET A 1 -10.13 -11.74 -4.36
N THR A 2 -9.64 -12.43 -3.33
CA THR A 2 -8.30 -12.22 -2.72
C THR A 2 -7.12 -12.88 -3.45
N ALA A 3 -7.36 -13.96 -4.21
CA ALA A 3 -6.28 -14.73 -4.86
C ALA A 3 -5.46 -13.92 -5.90
N TYR A 4 -6.14 -13.08 -6.70
CA TYR A 4 -5.49 -12.38 -7.81
C TYR A 4 -4.46 -11.33 -7.36
N VAL A 5 -4.70 -10.68 -6.22
CA VAL A 5 -3.78 -9.66 -5.66
C VAL A 5 -2.52 -10.32 -5.10
N LEU A 6 -2.67 -11.49 -4.45
CA LEU A 6 -1.54 -12.26 -3.91
C LEU A 6 -0.70 -12.89 -5.03
N ASP A 7 -1.33 -13.42 -6.07
CA ASP A 7 -0.64 -13.97 -7.25
C ASP A 7 0.17 -12.91 -8.02
N ALA A 8 -0.28 -11.66 -7.94
CA ALA A 8 0.43 -10.51 -8.48
C ALA A 8 1.56 -10.01 -7.57
N LEU A 9 1.86 -10.62 -6.42
CA LEU A 9 3.05 -10.29 -5.62
C LEU A 9 4.25 -11.17 -6.03
N SER A 10 5.48 -10.67 -5.88
CA SER A 10 6.66 -11.56 -5.98
C SER A 10 6.65 -12.60 -4.84
N PRO A 11 7.26 -13.79 -4.97
CA PRO A 11 7.22 -14.82 -3.92
C PRO A 11 7.72 -14.34 -2.53
N GLU A 12 8.77 -13.52 -2.49
CA GLU A 12 9.25 -12.89 -1.25
C GLU A 12 8.25 -11.89 -0.65
N LEU A 13 7.55 -11.14 -1.50
CA LEU A 13 6.50 -10.23 -1.07
C LEU A 13 5.21 -10.96 -0.72
N GLN A 14 4.92 -12.12 -1.31
CA GLN A 14 3.75 -12.92 -0.95
C GLN A 14 3.81 -13.27 0.54
N ALA A 15 4.92 -13.82 1.04
CA ALA A 15 5.01 -14.18 2.45
C ALA A 15 4.92 -12.95 3.36
N LYS A 16 5.75 -11.92 3.13
CA LYS A 16 5.83 -10.74 4.01
C LYS A 16 4.60 -9.84 3.94
N THR A 17 4.08 -9.59 2.73
CA THR A 17 2.88 -8.76 2.54
C THR A 17 1.63 -9.54 2.93
N SER A 18 1.55 -10.86 2.68
CA SER A 18 0.42 -11.65 3.19
C SER A 18 0.40 -11.69 4.71
N GLU A 19 1.56 -11.85 5.37
CA GLU A 19 1.64 -11.81 6.83
C GLU A 19 1.23 -10.44 7.38
N SER A 20 1.75 -9.34 6.81
CA SER A 20 1.39 -7.98 7.23
C SER A 20 -0.07 -7.63 6.94
N LEU A 21 -0.64 -8.09 5.82
CA LEU A 21 -2.06 -7.93 5.51
C LEU A 21 -2.92 -8.77 6.46
N GLN A 22 -2.51 -10.01 6.75
CA GLN A 22 -3.22 -10.88 7.67
C GLN A 22 -3.18 -10.32 9.09
N GLU A 23 -2.05 -9.78 9.53
CA GLU A 23 -1.93 -9.10 10.83
C GLU A 23 -2.85 -7.87 10.89
N GLN A 24 -2.89 -7.05 9.84
CA GLN A 24 -3.82 -5.94 9.74
C GLN A 24 -5.29 -6.41 9.79
N ILE A 25 -5.64 -7.49 9.09
CA ILE A 25 -6.99 -8.09 9.14
C ILE A 25 -7.31 -8.56 10.55
N ASN A 26 -6.40 -9.26 11.21
CA ASN A 26 -6.59 -9.77 12.57
C ASN A 26 -6.78 -8.63 13.57
N ILE A 27 -6.00 -7.55 13.45
CA ILE A 27 -6.15 -6.34 14.28
C ILE A 27 -7.51 -5.68 14.02
N MET A 28 -7.93 -5.59 12.76
CA MET A 28 -9.23 -5.01 12.40
C MET A 28 -10.39 -5.83 12.97
N GLN A 29 -10.33 -7.15 12.86
CA GLN A 29 -11.32 -8.06 13.44
C GLN A 29 -11.36 -7.97 14.97
N ALA A 30 -10.20 -8.04 15.63
CA ALA A 30 -10.11 -7.98 17.09
C ALA A 30 -10.62 -6.66 17.67
N ARG A 31 -10.39 -5.54 16.96
CA ARG A 31 -10.85 -4.20 17.37
C ARG A 31 -12.27 -3.89 16.92
N GLY A 32 -12.89 -4.75 16.12
CA GLY A 32 -14.19 -4.49 15.50
C GLY A 32 -14.18 -3.20 14.71
N VAL A 33 -13.17 -3.01 13.84
CA VAL A 33 -13.05 -1.82 12.99
C VAL A 33 -13.19 -2.17 11.51
N GLU A 34 -13.92 -1.34 10.79
CA GLU A 34 -14.02 -1.35 9.34
C GLU A 34 -13.15 -0.23 8.78
N GLN A 35 -12.46 -0.51 7.67
CA GLN A 35 -11.67 0.49 6.95
C GLN A 35 -12.13 0.58 5.50
N THR A 36 -12.40 1.81 5.05
CA THR A 36 -12.63 2.13 3.65
C THR A 36 -11.58 3.11 3.17
N PHE A 37 -11.28 3.06 1.88
CA PHE A 37 -10.37 4.02 1.25
C PHE A 37 -11.00 4.54 -0.03
N LYS A 38 -11.19 5.85 -0.09
CA LYS A 38 -11.67 6.56 -1.27
C LYS A 38 -10.48 7.23 -1.95
N PRO A 39 -10.02 6.75 -3.12
CA PRO A 39 -8.95 7.41 -3.84
C PRO A 39 -9.40 8.80 -4.29
N ASN A 40 -8.53 9.78 -4.09
CA ASN A 40 -8.71 11.14 -4.61
C ASN A 40 -7.96 11.32 -5.92
N ASP A 41 -6.77 10.73 -6.04
CA ASP A 41 -5.92 10.85 -7.23
C ASP A 41 -4.91 9.70 -7.32
N ILE A 42 -4.37 9.50 -8.52
CA ILE A 42 -3.42 8.45 -8.88
C ILE A 42 -2.32 9.06 -9.74
N TYR A 43 -1.07 8.76 -9.42
CA TYR A 43 0.09 9.14 -10.23
C TYR A 43 0.96 7.94 -10.54
N PHE A 44 1.33 7.78 -11.80
CA PHE A 44 2.32 6.81 -12.24
C PHE A 44 3.62 7.52 -12.60
N ASP A 45 4.71 7.11 -11.95
CA ASP A 45 6.08 7.52 -12.27
C ASP A 45 6.73 6.45 -13.15
N PRO A 46 6.80 6.67 -14.48
CA PRO A 46 7.33 5.68 -15.41
C PRO A 46 8.84 5.45 -15.26
N LYS A 47 9.57 6.36 -14.62
CA LYS A 47 11.02 6.21 -14.44
C LYS A 47 11.34 5.13 -13.40
N ASN A 48 10.46 4.96 -12.42
CA ASN A 48 10.66 4.08 -11.27
C ASN A 48 9.61 2.96 -11.21
N ASP A 49 8.80 2.81 -12.26
CA ASP A 49 7.64 1.93 -12.32
C ASP A 49 6.74 2.02 -11.08
N MET A 50 6.55 3.23 -10.56
CA MET A 50 5.90 3.46 -9.27
C MET A 50 4.51 4.05 -9.44
N VAL A 51 3.52 3.42 -8.81
CA VAL A 51 2.16 3.93 -8.68
C VAL A 51 1.98 4.52 -7.28
N TYR A 52 1.48 5.74 -7.23
CA TYR A 52 1.01 6.40 -6.02
C TYR A 52 -0.50 6.50 -6.09
N VAL A 53 -1.18 6.07 -5.04
CA VAL A 53 -2.63 6.29 -4.88
C VAL A 53 -2.82 6.99 -3.55
N TRP A 54 -3.43 8.17 -3.55
CA TRP A 54 -3.74 8.87 -2.30
C TRP A 54 -5.18 9.34 -2.26
N GLY A 55 -5.69 9.43 -1.05
CA GLY A 55 -7.11 9.61 -0.83
C GLY A 55 -7.46 9.75 0.63
N THR A 56 -8.74 9.53 0.92
CA THR A 56 -9.27 9.55 2.28
C THR A 56 -9.45 8.12 2.76
N LYS A 57 -8.72 7.75 3.81
CA LYS A 57 -8.94 6.52 4.57
C LYS A 57 -9.93 6.83 5.70
N THR A 58 -10.98 6.04 5.80
CA THR A 58 -11.99 6.15 6.86
C THR A 58 -11.98 4.86 7.68
N THR A 59 -11.84 5.00 8.99
CA THR A 59 -11.91 3.90 9.96
C THR A 59 -13.16 4.08 10.83
N ARG A 60 -13.99 3.05 10.92
CA ARG A 60 -15.23 3.05 11.71
C ARG A 60 -15.20 1.91 12.72
N LEU A 61 -15.62 2.16 13.95
CA LEU A 61 -15.89 1.07 14.91
C LEU A 61 -17.25 0.44 14.59
N VAL A 62 -17.25 -0.86 14.29
CA VAL A 62 -18.45 -1.65 13.94
C VAL A 62 -19.52 -1.56 15.04
N ASN A 63 -19.09 -1.54 16.31
CA ASN A 63 -19.98 -1.52 17.46
C ASN A 63 -20.37 -0.11 17.94
N VAL A 64 -19.83 0.95 17.34
CA VAL A 64 -20.11 2.34 17.74
C VAL A 64 -20.39 3.17 16.48
N PRO A 65 -21.68 3.34 16.10
CA PRO A 65 -22.07 3.89 14.80
C PRO A 65 -21.48 5.27 14.48
N ASP A 66 -21.22 6.09 15.50
CA ASP A 66 -20.82 7.49 15.36
C ASP A 66 -19.31 7.73 15.55
N LYS A 67 -18.53 6.70 15.87
CA LYS A 67 -17.07 6.82 15.95
C LYS A 67 -16.45 6.47 14.61
N THR A 68 -16.36 7.50 13.77
CA THR A 68 -15.67 7.44 12.47
C THR A 68 -14.51 8.42 12.46
N GLU A 69 -13.33 7.92 12.11
CA GLU A 69 -12.13 8.74 11.92
C GLU A 69 -11.74 8.73 10.45
N SER A 70 -11.42 9.90 9.90
CA SER A 70 -10.96 10.02 8.52
C SER A 70 -9.61 10.73 8.45
N SER A 71 -8.71 10.20 7.63
CA SER A 71 -7.36 10.74 7.45
C SER A 71 -6.95 10.67 5.98
N LYS A 72 -6.12 11.63 5.55
CA LYS A 72 -5.41 11.52 4.26
C LYS A 72 -4.45 10.35 4.33
N TRP A 73 -4.39 9.54 3.28
CA TRP A 73 -3.54 8.36 3.23
C TRP A 73 -2.99 8.15 1.82
N THR A 74 -1.77 7.64 1.75
CA THR A 74 -1.06 7.33 0.50
C THR A 74 -0.60 5.89 0.51
N TYR A 75 -0.81 5.20 -0.61
CA TYR A 75 -0.20 3.92 -0.96
C TYR A 75 0.83 4.12 -2.08
N GLU A 76 1.95 3.42 -1.98
CA GLU A 76 3.00 3.39 -3.01
C GLU A 76 3.28 1.94 -3.42
N TRP A 77 3.27 1.66 -4.72
CA TRP A 77 3.53 0.35 -5.28
C TRP A 77 4.52 0.43 -6.44
N VAL A 78 5.57 -0.41 -6.42
CA VAL A 78 6.38 -0.64 -7.63
C VAL A 78 5.76 -1.79 -8.41
N LEU A 79 5.39 -1.55 -9.66
CA LEU A 79 4.90 -2.57 -10.58
C LEU A 79 6.07 -3.06 -11.43
N GLY A 80 6.55 -4.27 -11.19
CA GLY A 80 7.53 -4.94 -12.04
C GLY A 80 6.90 -5.95 -12.98
N MET A 81 7.73 -6.50 -13.87
CA MET A 81 7.41 -7.70 -14.66
C MET A 81 8.35 -8.84 -14.27
N LYS A 82 7.84 -10.06 -14.13
CA LYS A 82 8.66 -11.28 -14.02
C LYS A 82 8.03 -12.36 -14.90
N ASN A 83 8.80 -12.88 -15.85
CA ASN A 83 8.34 -13.90 -16.81
C ASN A 83 7.04 -13.50 -17.54
N GLY A 84 6.92 -12.23 -17.94
CA GLY A 84 5.74 -11.72 -18.65
C GLY A 84 4.49 -11.50 -17.78
N ARG A 85 4.57 -11.69 -16.46
CA ARG A 85 3.46 -11.44 -15.53
C ARG A 85 3.72 -10.17 -14.69
N PRO A 86 2.70 -9.33 -14.46
CA PRO A 86 2.80 -8.19 -13.58
C PRO A 86 3.05 -8.68 -12.15
N ARG A 87 4.01 -8.07 -11.47
CA ARG A 87 4.31 -8.30 -10.06
C ARG A 87 4.37 -6.97 -9.32
N ILE A 88 3.91 -6.94 -8.08
CA ILE A 88 4.22 -5.85 -7.16
C ILE A 88 5.58 -6.19 -6.54
N ALA A 89 6.56 -5.31 -6.77
CA ALA A 89 7.94 -5.45 -6.30
C ALA A 89 8.23 -4.65 -5.03
N TYR A 90 7.30 -3.78 -4.62
CA TYR A 90 7.41 -2.99 -3.40
C TYR A 90 6.02 -2.48 -3.00
N VAL A 91 5.74 -2.44 -1.70
CA VAL A 91 4.53 -1.85 -1.13
C VAL A 91 4.93 -0.95 0.05
N ASN A 92 4.38 0.25 0.08
CA ASN A 92 4.48 1.15 1.23
C ASN A 92 3.16 1.92 1.41
N GLN A 93 2.93 2.39 2.63
CA GLN A 93 1.76 3.21 2.96
C GLN A 93 2.08 4.17 4.10
N TYR A 94 1.48 5.36 4.07
CA TYR A 94 1.67 6.38 5.11
C TYR A 94 0.55 7.42 5.10
N SER A 95 0.43 8.14 6.21
CA SER A 95 -0.50 9.27 6.35
C SER A 95 -0.06 10.47 5.51
N GLY A 96 -1.04 11.14 4.88
CA GLY A 96 -0.83 12.33 4.06
C GLY A 96 -0.94 12.08 2.56
N THR A 97 -0.47 13.05 1.78
CA THR A 97 -0.33 12.99 0.31
C THR A 97 1.12 12.67 -0.05
N PRO A 98 1.40 12.08 -1.23
CA PRO A 98 2.77 11.73 -1.59
C PRO A 98 3.64 12.98 -1.76
N ASN A 99 4.88 12.90 -1.28
CA ASN A 99 5.92 13.86 -1.62
C ASN A 99 6.85 13.22 -2.65
N ILE A 100 6.41 13.24 -3.92
CA ILE A 100 7.03 12.49 -5.02
C ILE A 100 8.53 12.81 -5.15
N LYS A 101 8.93 14.09 -5.10
CA LYS A 101 10.34 14.51 -5.16
C LYS A 101 11.16 13.98 -3.98
N LYS A 102 10.69 14.17 -2.75
CA LYS A 102 11.42 13.75 -1.54
C LYS A 102 11.53 12.22 -1.43
N ASN A 103 10.51 11.50 -1.89
CA ASN A 103 10.46 10.04 -1.81
C ASN A 103 11.38 9.38 -2.86
N TYR A 104 11.54 10.01 -4.02
CA TYR A 104 12.55 9.61 -5.01
C TYR A 104 13.97 9.66 -4.44
N ASP A 105 14.35 10.77 -3.79
CA ASP A 105 15.71 10.95 -3.22
C ASP A 105 16.02 9.98 -2.08
N LYS A 106 15.05 9.71 -1.19
CA LYS A 106 15.21 8.73 -0.10
C LYS A 106 15.47 7.32 -0.63
N ARG A 107 14.84 6.93 -1.73
CA ARG A 107 14.97 5.59 -2.30
C ARG A 107 16.30 5.38 -3.00
N GLN A 108 16.77 6.35 -3.80
CA GLN A 108 18.10 6.24 -4.42
C GLN A 108 19.21 6.03 -3.38
N ARG A 109 19.09 6.64 -2.19
CA ARG A 109 20.02 6.42 -1.08
C ARG A 109 19.92 5.02 -0.47
N ALA A 110 18.73 4.42 -0.46
CA ALA A 110 18.52 3.08 0.08
C ALA A 110 18.95 1.97 -0.90
N THR A 111 18.79 2.19 -2.21
CA THR A 111 19.22 1.24 -3.25
C THR A 111 20.66 1.44 -3.72
N GLY A 112 21.27 2.61 -3.47
CA GLY A 112 22.66 2.91 -3.83
C GLY A 112 23.74 2.31 -2.93
N ASN A 113 23.36 1.47 -1.95
CA ASN A 113 24.29 0.84 -1.00
C ASN A 113 24.50 -0.67 -1.27
N ALA A 114 24.20 -1.12 -2.48
CA ALA A 114 24.45 -2.49 -2.97
C ALA A 114 25.40 -2.44 -4.17
N GLY A 115 26.58 -1.83 -3.96
CA GLY A 115 27.72 -1.84 -4.86
C GLY A 115 28.94 -2.42 -4.17
#